data_AF-A0A6A6Z0H9-F1
#
_entry.id   AF-A0A6A6Z0H9-F1
#
_cell.length_a   1.000
_cell.length_b   1.000
_cell.length_c   1.000
_cell.angle_alpha   90.00
_cell.angle_beta   90.00
_cell.angle_gamma   90.00
#
_symmetry.space_group_name_H-M   'P 1'
#
loop_
_entity.id
_entity.type
_entity.pdbx_description
1 polymer ?
#
loop_
_entity_poly.entity_id
_entity_poly.type
_entity_poly.pdbx_seq_one_letter_code
_entity_poly.pdbx_strand_id
1 'polypeptide(L)'
;MNSTVYDPFLAPPATYWGGFEEISKYNVQLNYFERLWMAWYAFMQNDVLATGIMSFAMHELVYFGRSLPWVVLDMIPYFNRYKIQQDKKPTAYEQWQCAALVLFSHFTVELPQIWLFHPMCQYVGLSTNVPFPPLYKMAYQIAIFFVLEDTWHYWTHRAMHWGPLYKGIHKIHHQYSAPFGLAAEYASPIEVMVLGFGTVGVPFLWCAITKDLHILTMYLWIVFRLFQAIDAHSGYEFPWSLHHFLPFWAGAEHHDVHHERFIGNYASSFRWWDFCLDTEAGPEASKRRRERKIAKAKKAV
;
A
#
# COMPACT_ATOMS: atom_id res chain seq x y z
N MET A 1 -3.57 -26.49 13.16
CA MET A 1 -3.50 -25.82 14.48
C MET A 1 -4.89 -25.31 14.78
N ASN A 2 -5.40 -25.58 15.98
CA ASN A 2 -6.66 -24.98 16.44
C ASN A 2 -6.46 -23.47 16.64
N SER A 3 -7.55 -22.70 16.58
CA SER A 3 -7.46 -21.25 16.75
C SER A 3 -6.96 -20.86 18.13
N THR A 4 -6.01 -19.92 18.21
CA THR A 4 -5.48 -19.40 19.49
C THR A 4 -6.42 -18.41 20.16
N VAL A 5 -7.45 -17.94 19.42
CA VAL A 5 -8.43 -16.94 19.88
C VAL A 5 -9.63 -17.61 20.58
N TYR A 6 -9.77 -18.94 20.48
CA TYR A 6 -10.90 -19.71 21.00
C TYR A 6 -10.45 -20.80 21.98
N ASP A 7 -11.25 -21.03 23.03
CA ASP A 7 -10.98 -22.07 24.02
C ASP A 7 -11.03 -23.46 23.34
N PRO A 8 -9.93 -24.23 23.33
CA PRO A 8 -9.88 -25.55 22.71
C PRO A 8 -10.82 -26.58 23.37
N PHE A 9 -11.38 -26.28 24.54
CA PHE A 9 -12.33 -27.16 25.23
C PHE A 9 -13.80 -26.93 24.86
N LEU A 10 -14.11 -25.88 24.10
CA LEU A 10 -15.44 -25.67 23.54
C LEU A 10 -15.55 -26.31 22.15
N ALA A 11 -16.69 -26.95 21.86
CA ALA A 11 -16.96 -27.48 20.53
C ALA A 11 -16.92 -26.35 19.48
N PRO A 12 -16.42 -26.60 18.26
CA PRO A 12 -16.50 -25.62 17.17
C PRO A 12 -17.96 -25.24 16.88
N PRO A 13 -18.25 -23.96 16.59
CA PRO A 13 -19.60 -23.56 16.27
C PRO A 13 -20.05 -24.18 14.94
N ALA A 14 -21.27 -24.72 14.90
CA ALA A 14 -21.82 -25.34 13.68
C ALA A 14 -22.05 -24.32 12.53
N THR A 15 -22.28 -23.05 12.88
CA THR A 15 -22.41 -21.94 11.93
C THR A 15 -21.71 -20.70 12.46
N TYR A 16 -21.27 -19.81 11.56
CA TYR A 16 -20.65 -18.54 11.96
C TYR A 16 -21.55 -17.72 12.90
N TRP A 17 -22.83 -17.54 12.52
CA TRP A 17 -23.77 -16.73 13.29
C TRP A 17 -24.14 -17.36 14.63
N GLY A 18 -24.29 -18.69 14.70
CA GLY A 18 -24.48 -19.37 15.98
C GLY A 18 -23.26 -19.20 16.90
N GLY A 19 -22.04 -19.25 16.35
CA GLY A 19 -20.81 -18.95 17.09
C GLY A 19 -20.77 -17.50 17.58
N PHE A 20 -21.14 -16.54 16.73
CA PHE A 20 -21.22 -15.13 17.10
C PHE A 20 -22.23 -14.88 18.22
N GLU A 21 -23.42 -15.47 18.15
CA GLU A 21 -24.44 -15.36 19.20
C GLU A 21 -23.94 -15.91 20.53
N GLU A 22 -23.30 -17.08 20.53
CA GLU A 22 -22.77 -17.69 21.75
C GLU A 22 -21.62 -16.87 22.35
N ILE A 23 -20.65 -16.46 21.52
CA ILE A 23 -19.55 -15.57 21.94
C ILE A 23 -20.12 -14.27 22.53
N SER A 24 -21.16 -13.72 21.92
CA SER A 24 -21.79 -12.47 22.37
C SER A 24 -22.47 -12.57 23.73
N LYS A 25 -22.92 -13.76 24.15
CA LYS A 25 -23.53 -13.95 25.48
C LYS A 25 -22.51 -13.81 26.61
N TYR A 26 -21.29 -14.30 26.42
CA TYR A 26 -20.26 -14.32 27.46
C TYR A 26 -19.21 -13.22 27.35
N ASN A 27 -19.10 -12.55 26.19
CA ASN A 27 -18.12 -11.49 25.93
C ASN A 27 -18.78 -10.12 25.79
N VAL A 28 -19.69 -9.78 26.71
CA VAL A 28 -20.46 -8.52 26.69
C VAL A 28 -19.60 -7.26 26.83
N GLN A 29 -18.40 -7.40 27.40
CA GLN A 29 -17.41 -6.33 27.51
C GLN A 29 -16.79 -5.93 26.16
N LEU A 30 -16.85 -6.81 25.17
CA LEU A 30 -16.30 -6.55 23.84
C LEU A 30 -17.30 -5.78 22.97
N ASN A 31 -16.77 -4.92 22.12
CA ASN A 31 -17.61 -4.25 21.13
C ASN A 31 -18.10 -5.25 20.06
N TYR A 32 -19.03 -4.80 19.21
CA TYR A 32 -19.65 -5.65 18.19
C TYR A 32 -18.62 -6.23 17.19
N PHE A 33 -17.64 -5.44 16.75
CA PHE A 33 -16.62 -5.85 15.79
C PHE A 33 -15.61 -6.82 16.39
N GLU A 34 -15.23 -6.65 17.65
CA GLU A 34 -14.38 -7.60 18.38
C GLU A 34 -15.04 -8.97 18.51
N ARG A 35 -16.37 -9.00 18.74
CA ARG A 35 -17.13 -10.26 18.77
C ARG A 35 -17.25 -10.91 17.40
N LEU A 36 -17.46 -10.15 16.33
CA LEU A 36 -17.43 -10.66 14.95
C LEU A 36 -16.05 -11.23 14.60
N TRP A 37 -14.99 -10.56 15.04
CA TRP A 37 -13.61 -10.99 14.87
C TRP A 37 -13.34 -12.31 15.59
N MET A 38 -13.68 -12.40 16.88
CA MET A 38 -13.59 -13.67 17.61
C MET A 38 -14.38 -14.80 16.94
N ALA A 39 -15.62 -14.51 16.49
CA ALA A 39 -16.45 -15.49 15.80
C ALA A 39 -15.82 -15.98 14.49
N TRP A 40 -15.08 -15.13 13.78
CA TRP A 40 -14.38 -15.52 12.55
C TRP A 40 -13.29 -16.54 12.84
N TYR A 41 -12.41 -16.25 13.80
CA TYR A 41 -11.32 -17.17 14.16
C TYR A 41 -11.86 -18.47 14.77
N ALA A 42 -12.91 -18.39 15.60
CA ALA A 42 -13.60 -19.55 16.15
C ALA A 42 -14.31 -20.39 15.08
N PHE A 43 -14.90 -19.77 14.05
CA PHE A 43 -15.53 -20.50 12.96
C PHE A 43 -14.50 -21.19 12.06
N MET A 44 -13.39 -20.51 11.76
CA MET A 44 -12.33 -21.02 10.90
C MET A 44 -11.50 -22.14 11.53
N GLN A 45 -11.39 -22.18 12.87
CA GLN A 45 -10.63 -23.18 13.64
C GLN A 45 -9.14 -23.30 13.24
N ASN A 46 -8.62 -22.34 12.47
CA ASN A 46 -7.26 -22.32 11.96
C ASN A 46 -6.86 -20.87 11.68
N ASP A 47 -5.99 -20.32 12.54
CA ASP A 47 -5.59 -18.91 12.45
C ASP A 47 -4.87 -18.59 11.14
N VAL A 48 -4.11 -19.53 10.57
CA VAL A 48 -3.42 -19.32 9.29
C VAL A 48 -4.43 -19.15 8.16
N LEU A 49 -5.47 -19.98 8.10
CA LEU A 49 -6.53 -19.84 7.11
C LEU A 49 -7.39 -18.60 7.37
N ALA A 50 -7.75 -18.37 8.63
CA ALA A 50 -8.56 -17.22 9.04
C ALA A 50 -7.90 -15.91 8.63
N THR A 51 -6.61 -15.73 8.96
CA THR A 51 -5.87 -14.53 8.61
C THR A 51 -5.53 -14.48 7.14
N GLY A 52 -5.12 -15.58 6.52
CA GLY A 52 -4.77 -15.61 5.09
C GLY A 52 -5.94 -15.17 4.20
N ILE A 53 -7.11 -15.78 4.39
CA ILE A 53 -8.32 -15.44 3.62
C ILE A 53 -8.72 -13.99 3.84
N MET A 54 -8.75 -13.53 5.10
CA MET A 54 -9.15 -12.17 5.43
C MET A 54 -8.17 -11.14 4.87
N SER A 55 -6.87 -11.41 4.93
CA SER A 55 -5.83 -10.49 4.42
C SER A 55 -5.91 -10.36 2.91
N PHE A 56 -6.04 -11.47 2.19
CA PHE A 56 -6.13 -11.45 0.73
C PHE A 56 -7.45 -10.81 0.28
N ALA A 57 -8.58 -11.18 0.87
CA ALA A 57 -9.87 -10.56 0.54
C ALA A 57 -9.88 -9.05 0.84
N MET A 58 -9.28 -8.63 1.96
CA MET A 58 -9.14 -7.20 2.30
C MET A 58 -8.32 -6.47 1.25
N HIS A 59 -7.15 -7.00 0.86
CA HIS A 59 -6.29 -6.39 -0.15
C HIS A 59 -7.04 -6.24 -1.48
N GLU A 60 -7.64 -7.32 -1.99
CA GLU A 60 -8.38 -7.32 -3.26
C GLU A 60 -9.54 -6.31 -3.26
N LEU A 61 -10.36 -6.33 -2.21
CA LEU A 61 -11.50 -5.42 -2.08
C LEU A 61 -11.05 -3.97 -2.02
N VAL A 62 -9.94 -3.69 -1.32
CA VAL A 62 -9.41 -2.34 -1.15
C VAL A 62 -8.75 -1.86 -2.44
N TYR A 63 -7.90 -2.68 -3.07
CA TYR A 63 -7.16 -2.29 -4.27
C TYR A 63 -8.10 -1.99 -5.44
N PHE A 64 -8.95 -2.95 -5.80
CA PHE A 64 -9.89 -2.78 -6.90
C PHE A 64 -10.98 -1.77 -6.53
N GLY A 65 -11.48 -1.80 -5.29
CA GLY A 65 -12.48 -0.85 -4.80
C GLY A 65 -11.99 0.60 -4.82
N ARG A 66 -10.77 0.86 -4.37
CA ARG A 66 -10.17 2.21 -4.38
C ARG A 66 -9.83 2.70 -5.78
N SER A 67 -9.57 1.78 -6.71
CA SER A 67 -9.31 2.08 -8.12
C SER A 67 -10.57 2.48 -8.90
N LEU A 68 -11.75 1.95 -8.54
CA LEU A 68 -13.02 2.20 -9.25
C LEU A 68 -13.40 3.70 -9.38
N PRO A 69 -13.29 4.54 -8.33
CA PRO A 69 -13.53 5.98 -8.46
C PRO A 69 -12.72 6.62 -9.59
N TRP A 70 -11.46 6.24 -9.78
CA TRP A 70 -10.59 6.78 -10.82
C TRP A 70 -11.07 6.40 -12.23
N VAL A 71 -11.51 5.15 -12.39
CA VAL A 71 -12.13 4.66 -13.63
C VAL A 71 -13.41 5.44 -13.96
N VAL A 72 -14.26 5.69 -12.96
CA VAL A 72 -15.50 6.46 -13.13
C VAL A 72 -15.20 7.92 -13.51
N LEU A 73 -14.16 8.52 -12.92
CA LEU A 73 -13.76 9.89 -13.25
C LEU A 73 -13.26 10.01 -14.69
N ASP A 74 -12.56 9.02 -15.23
CA ASP A 74 -12.09 9.01 -16.63
C ASP A 74 -13.27 8.99 -17.63
N MET A 75 -14.44 8.50 -17.21
CA MET A 75 -15.66 8.45 -18.03
C MET A 75 -16.48 9.75 -18.02
N ILE A 76 -16.19 10.68 -17.11
CA ILE A 76 -16.98 11.90 -16.92
C ILE A 76 -16.18 13.12 -17.43
N PRO A 77 -16.57 13.74 -18.56
CA PRO A 77 -15.76 14.80 -19.20
C PRO A 77 -15.44 16.01 -18.31
N TYR A 78 -16.29 16.31 -17.32
CA TYR A 78 -16.07 17.40 -16.37
C TYR A 78 -14.72 17.26 -15.63
N PHE A 79 -14.32 16.04 -15.28
CA PHE A 79 -13.11 15.82 -14.49
C PHE A 79 -11.82 15.87 -15.31
N ASN A 80 -11.91 15.94 -16.64
CA ASN A 80 -10.74 16.09 -17.50
C ASN A 80 -9.89 17.30 -17.10
N ARG A 81 -10.52 18.39 -16.64
CA ARG A 81 -9.82 19.59 -16.17
C ARG A 81 -8.81 19.35 -15.02
N TYR A 82 -8.92 18.23 -14.33
CA TYR A 82 -8.03 17.82 -13.24
C TYR A 82 -7.02 16.75 -13.67
N LYS A 83 -7.08 16.26 -14.91
CA LYS A 83 -6.11 15.28 -15.41
C LYS A 83 -4.74 15.95 -15.60
N ILE A 84 -3.67 15.29 -15.18
CA ILE A 84 -2.31 15.84 -15.27
C ILE A 84 -1.84 15.81 -16.74
N GLN A 85 -1.91 14.64 -17.39
CA GLN A 85 -1.61 14.46 -18.81
C GLN A 85 -2.91 14.40 -19.64
N GLN A 86 -3.37 15.55 -20.13
CA GLN A 86 -4.69 15.71 -20.80
C GLN A 86 -4.88 14.84 -22.04
N ASP A 87 -3.81 14.63 -22.82
CA ASP A 87 -3.84 13.93 -24.10
C ASP A 87 -3.72 12.40 -23.98
N LYS A 88 -3.55 11.88 -22.76
CA LYS A 88 -3.31 10.45 -22.51
C LYS A 88 -4.33 9.92 -21.51
N LYS A 89 -5.32 9.19 -22.01
CA LYS A 89 -6.29 8.47 -21.20
C LYS A 89 -6.27 6.98 -21.53
N PRO A 90 -6.31 6.11 -20.52
CA PRO A 90 -6.34 4.68 -20.77
C PRO A 90 -7.68 4.28 -21.39
N THR A 91 -7.62 3.50 -22.46
CA THR A 91 -8.80 2.87 -23.05
C THR A 91 -9.37 1.80 -22.14
N ALA A 92 -10.65 1.45 -22.30
CA ALA A 92 -11.28 0.36 -21.53
C ALA A 92 -10.53 -0.98 -21.71
N TYR A 93 -9.96 -1.21 -22.90
CA TYR A 93 -9.15 -2.38 -23.19
C TYR A 93 -7.85 -2.39 -22.36
N GLU A 94 -7.12 -1.29 -22.30
CA GLU A 94 -5.91 -1.17 -21.49
C GLU A 94 -6.20 -1.33 -20.00
N GLN A 95 -7.30 -0.74 -19.51
CA GLN A 95 -7.71 -0.90 -18.11
C GLN A 95 -8.05 -2.36 -17.79
N TRP A 96 -8.75 -3.06 -18.68
CA TRP A 96 -9.05 -4.48 -18.51
C TRP A 96 -7.78 -5.35 -18.52
N GLN A 97 -6.88 -5.12 -19.47
CA GLN A 97 -5.61 -5.85 -19.54
C GLN A 97 -4.75 -5.62 -18.29
N CYS A 98 -4.68 -4.37 -17.83
CA CYS A 98 -3.99 -3.99 -16.61
C CYS A 98 -4.59 -4.71 -15.40
N ALA A 99 -5.91 -4.60 -15.19
CA ALA A 99 -6.62 -5.25 -14.10
C ALA A 99 -6.46 -6.78 -14.11
N ALA A 100 -6.53 -7.41 -15.27
CA ALA A 100 -6.37 -8.86 -15.40
C ALA A 100 -4.94 -9.33 -15.04
N LEU A 101 -3.91 -8.59 -15.47
CA LEU A 101 -2.52 -8.93 -15.11
C LEU A 101 -2.25 -8.69 -13.62
N VAL A 102 -2.75 -7.59 -13.08
CA VAL A 102 -2.65 -7.27 -11.65
C VAL A 102 -3.30 -8.36 -10.81
N LEU A 103 -4.55 -8.73 -11.12
CA LEU A 103 -5.25 -9.82 -10.44
C LEU A 103 -4.47 -11.14 -10.53
N PHE A 104 -3.95 -11.47 -11.72
CA PHE A 104 -3.12 -12.66 -11.89
C PHE A 104 -1.85 -12.61 -11.01
N SER A 105 -1.19 -11.45 -10.94
CA SER A 105 -0.03 -11.22 -10.08
C SER A 105 -0.38 -11.39 -8.61
N HIS A 106 -1.51 -10.84 -8.16
CA HIS A 106 -1.94 -10.97 -6.76
C HIS A 106 -2.15 -12.44 -6.38
N PHE A 107 -2.78 -13.24 -7.24
CA PHE A 107 -2.96 -14.68 -6.97
C PHE A 107 -1.67 -15.50 -7.06
N THR A 108 -0.71 -15.11 -7.90
CA THR A 108 0.50 -15.92 -8.17
C THR A 108 1.73 -15.49 -7.38
N VAL A 109 1.79 -14.24 -6.92
CA VAL A 109 2.94 -13.65 -6.24
C VAL A 109 2.55 -13.22 -4.83
N GLU A 110 1.54 -12.37 -4.68
CA GLU A 110 1.19 -11.79 -3.38
C GLU A 110 0.50 -12.77 -2.44
N LEU A 111 -0.42 -13.59 -2.95
CA LEU A 111 -1.14 -14.59 -2.17
C LEU A 111 -0.16 -15.57 -1.48
N PRO A 112 0.85 -16.15 -2.15
CA PRO A 112 1.92 -16.89 -1.49
C PRO A 112 2.65 -16.10 -0.41
N GLN A 113 2.97 -14.82 -0.67
CA GLN A 113 3.65 -13.97 0.33
C GLN A 113 2.77 -13.79 1.57
N ILE A 114 1.48 -13.47 1.40
CA ILE A 114 0.52 -13.32 2.50
C ILE A 114 0.41 -14.62 3.33
N TRP A 115 0.29 -15.77 2.65
CA TRP A 115 0.13 -17.07 3.32
C TRP A 115 1.35 -17.50 4.12
N LEU A 116 2.56 -17.19 3.61
CA LEU A 116 3.80 -17.47 4.31
C LEU A 116 4.09 -16.44 5.41
N PHE A 117 3.67 -15.20 5.22
CA PHE A 117 3.97 -14.09 6.11
C PHE A 117 3.26 -14.18 7.46
N HIS A 118 2.01 -14.65 7.49
CA HIS A 118 1.25 -14.73 8.74
C HIS A 118 1.87 -15.67 9.79
N PRO A 119 2.22 -16.94 9.48
CA PRO A 119 2.91 -17.81 10.43
C PRO A 119 4.23 -17.22 10.96
N MET A 120 4.98 -16.53 10.10
CA MET A 120 6.22 -15.85 10.50
C MET A 120 5.94 -14.72 11.49
N CYS A 121 4.90 -13.92 11.24
CA CYS A 121 4.48 -12.85 12.14
C CYS A 121 4.00 -13.36 13.50
N GLN A 122 3.18 -14.42 13.51
CA GLN A 122 2.75 -15.07 14.75
C GLN A 122 3.95 -15.59 15.54
N TYR A 123 4.91 -16.22 14.87
CA TYR A 123 6.15 -16.67 15.51
C TYR A 123 6.92 -15.54 16.19
N VAL A 124 6.92 -14.33 15.61
CA VAL A 124 7.59 -13.18 16.21
C VAL A 124 6.71 -12.35 17.16
N GLY A 125 5.47 -12.77 17.45
CA GLY A 125 4.63 -12.18 18.49
C GLY A 125 3.45 -11.32 18.00
N LEU A 126 3.06 -11.43 16.73
CA LEU A 126 1.89 -10.71 16.20
C LEU A 126 0.61 -11.22 16.89
N SER A 127 -0.14 -10.30 17.48
CA SER A 127 -1.41 -10.61 18.13
C SER A 127 -2.59 -10.56 17.15
N THR A 128 -3.47 -11.54 17.27
CA THR A 128 -4.80 -11.60 16.66
C THR A 128 -5.93 -11.51 17.70
N ASN A 129 -5.56 -11.31 18.98
CA ASN A 129 -6.46 -11.37 20.12
C ASN A 129 -7.17 -10.04 20.36
N VAL A 130 -8.40 -10.14 20.87
CA VAL A 130 -9.19 -9.00 21.36
C VAL A 130 -8.93 -8.74 22.85
N PRO A 131 -9.19 -7.53 23.39
CA PRO A 131 -9.70 -6.33 22.70
C PRO A 131 -8.70 -5.72 21.72
N PHE A 132 -9.21 -4.98 20.74
CA PHE A 132 -8.37 -4.30 19.76
C PHE A 132 -7.50 -3.23 20.42
N PRO A 133 -6.32 -2.92 19.84
CA PRO A 133 -5.50 -1.84 20.35
C PRO A 133 -6.23 -0.50 20.29
N PRO A 134 -5.94 0.43 21.22
CA PRO A 134 -6.51 1.76 21.15
C PRO A 134 -6.05 2.50 19.89
N LEU A 135 -6.90 3.38 19.34
CA LEU A 135 -6.65 4.07 18.07
C LEU A 135 -5.32 4.82 18.02
N TYR A 136 -4.94 5.48 19.12
CA TYR A 136 -3.66 6.21 19.18
C TYR A 136 -2.46 5.26 18.99
N LYS A 137 -2.55 4.02 19.49
CA LYS A 137 -1.48 3.02 19.34
C LYS A 137 -1.31 2.65 17.87
N MET A 138 -2.42 2.31 17.23
CA MET A 138 -2.42 1.97 15.80
C MET A 138 -1.92 3.15 14.97
N ALA A 139 -2.38 4.37 15.27
CA ALA A 139 -1.99 5.57 14.53
C ALA A 139 -0.48 5.86 14.58
N TYR A 140 0.17 5.81 15.75
CA TYR A 140 1.61 6.07 15.81
C TYR A 140 2.43 4.95 15.15
N GLN A 141 2.01 3.69 15.28
CA GLN A 141 2.69 2.56 14.62
C GLN A 141 2.61 2.70 13.10
N ILE A 142 1.42 3.01 12.56
CA ILE A 142 1.20 3.27 11.14
C ILE A 142 2.05 4.45 10.66
N ALA A 143 2.14 5.54 11.43
CA ALA A 143 2.97 6.69 11.08
C ALA A 143 4.47 6.31 10.98
N ILE A 144 4.96 5.48 11.90
CA ILE A 144 6.33 4.93 11.83
C ILE A 144 6.50 4.05 10.60
N PHE A 145 5.52 3.19 10.29
CA PHE A 145 5.57 2.31 9.12
C PHE A 145 5.63 3.10 7.82
N PHE A 146 4.87 4.18 7.70
CA PHE A 146 4.96 5.11 6.56
C PHE A 146 6.39 5.63 6.35
N VAL A 147 7.06 6.08 7.40
CA VAL A 147 8.43 6.64 7.29
C VAL A 147 9.45 5.57 6.90
N LEU A 148 9.36 4.40 7.53
CA LEU A 148 10.31 3.31 7.30
C LEU A 148 10.09 2.62 5.94
N GLU A 149 8.85 2.40 5.54
CA GLU A 149 8.54 1.84 4.22
C GLU A 149 8.86 2.84 3.10
N ASP A 150 8.59 4.15 3.28
CA ASP A 150 8.98 5.16 2.28
C ASP A 150 10.50 5.19 2.07
N THR A 151 11.27 4.94 3.14
CA THR A 151 12.72 4.78 3.06
C THR A 151 13.09 3.54 2.24
N TRP A 152 12.52 2.38 2.55
CA TRP A 152 12.74 1.16 1.75
C TRP A 152 12.40 1.41 0.28
N HIS A 153 11.20 1.90 0.03
CA HIS A 153 10.66 2.16 -1.30
C HIS A 153 11.58 3.10 -2.08
N TYR A 154 11.96 4.25 -1.53
CA TYR A 154 12.80 5.22 -2.24
C TYR A 154 14.11 4.59 -2.74
N TRP A 155 14.81 3.85 -1.88
CA TRP A 155 16.09 3.26 -2.23
C TRP A 155 15.94 2.10 -3.21
N THR A 156 14.95 1.21 -3.03
CA THR A 156 14.71 0.11 -3.96
C THR A 156 14.23 0.62 -5.31
N HIS A 157 13.34 1.60 -5.32
CA HIS A 157 12.80 2.21 -6.53
C HIS A 157 13.92 2.91 -7.31
N ARG A 158 14.72 3.74 -6.65
CA ARG A 158 15.91 4.35 -7.28
C ARG A 158 16.89 3.32 -7.82
N ALA A 159 17.13 2.23 -7.10
CA ALA A 159 17.98 1.14 -7.57
C ALA A 159 17.39 0.43 -8.78
N MET A 160 16.07 0.23 -8.82
CA MET A 160 15.35 -0.35 -9.95
C MET A 160 15.41 0.51 -11.21
N HIS A 161 15.71 1.81 -11.11
CA HIS A 161 16.02 2.67 -12.26
C HIS A 161 17.45 2.54 -12.79
N TRP A 162 18.28 1.69 -12.18
CA TRP A 162 19.59 1.34 -12.76
C TRP A 162 19.42 0.44 -13.99
N GLY A 163 20.11 0.76 -15.09
CA GLY A 163 19.85 0.24 -16.44
C GLY A 163 19.48 -1.25 -16.57
N PRO A 164 20.22 -2.20 -15.97
CA PRO A 164 19.86 -3.62 -16.00
C PRO A 164 18.57 -3.95 -15.23
N LEU A 165 18.39 -3.42 -14.03
CA LEU A 165 17.20 -3.64 -13.22
C LEU A 165 15.98 -2.96 -13.85
N TYR A 166 16.16 -1.77 -14.44
CA TYR A 166 15.07 -1.11 -15.14
C TYR A 166 14.54 -1.98 -16.26
N LYS A 167 15.43 -2.45 -17.15
CA LYS A 167 15.04 -3.27 -18.30
C LYS A 167 14.41 -4.60 -17.90
N GLY A 168 14.88 -5.24 -16.83
CA GLY A 168 14.45 -6.57 -16.42
C GLY A 168 13.28 -6.61 -15.44
N ILE A 169 13.08 -5.55 -14.64
CA ILE A 169 12.17 -5.56 -13.50
C ILE A 169 11.16 -4.40 -13.62
N HIS A 170 11.65 -3.17 -13.73
CA HIS A 170 10.81 -1.97 -13.53
C HIS A 170 10.16 -1.40 -14.79
N LYS A 171 10.62 -1.82 -15.98
CA LYS A 171 10.08 -1.34 -17.26
C LYS A 171 8.60 -1.65 -17.43
N ILE A 172 8.10 -2.76 -16.86
CA ILE A 172 6.67 -3.14 -16.94
C ILE A 172 5.82 -2.11 -16.19
N HIS A 173 6.25 -1.69 -15.00
CA HIS A 173 5.60 -0.63 -14.23
C HIS A 173 5.52 0.70 -15.01
N HIS A 174 6.59 1.01 -15.74
CA HIS A 174 6.68 2.18 -16.62
C HIS A 174 6.00 2.02 -17.98
N GLN A 175 5.23 0.95 -18.22
CA GLN A 175 4.52 0.76 -19.49
C GLN A 175 3.58 1.93 -19.80
N TYR A 176 2.93 2.48 -18.78
CA TYR A 176 2.04 3.63 -18.90
C TYR A 176 2.77 4.90 -18.47
N SER A 177 3.19 5.71 -19.45
CA SER A 177 3.81 7.02 -19.19
C SER A 177 2.86 8.05 -18.56
N ALA A 178 1.56 7.83 -18.68
CA ALA A 178 0.50 8.49 -17.90
C ALA A 178 -0.17 7.41 -17.05
N PRO A 179 0.17 7.29 -15.77
CA PRO A 179 -0.39 6.25 -14.92
C PRO A 179 -1.87 6.50 -14.64
N PHE A 180 -2.57 5.44 -14.25
CA PHE A 180 -3.93 5.45 -13.75
C PHE A 180 -4.02 4.52 -12.54
N GLY A 181 -5.02 4.69 -11.67
CA GLY A 181 -5.04 4.03 -10.36
C GLY A 181 -4.84 2.51 -10.38
N LEU A 182 -5.41 1.80 -11.36
CA LEU A 182 -5.25 0.34 -11.53
C LEU A 182 -3.81 -0.08 -11.89
N ALA A 183 -2.99 0.83 -12.42
CA ALA A 183 -1.61 0.56 -12.79
C ALA A 183 -0.64 0.62 -11.60
N ALA A 184 -1.10 0.97 -10.40
CA ALA A 184 -0.27 1.11 -9.20
C ALA A 184 0.53 -0.16 -8.86
N GLU A 185 -0.08 -1.33 -8.99
CA GLU A 185 0.55 -2.64 -8.78
C GLU A 185 0.78 -3.40 -10.11
N TYR A 186 0.66 -2.72 -11.26
CA TYR A 186 1.00 -3.30 -12.56
C TYR A 186 2.52 -3.34 -12.72
N ALA A 187 3.16 -4.42 -12.28
CA ALA A 187 4.61 -4.52 -12.21
C ALA A 187 5.11 -5.94 -12.52
N SER A 188 6.44 -6.10 -12.63
CA SER A 188 7.01 -7.45 -12.77
C SER A 188 6.86 -8.26 -11.47
N PRO A 189 6.81 -9.60 -11.52
CA PRO A 189 6.74 -10.43 -10.31
C PRO A 189 7.84 -10.13 -9.29
N ILE A 190 9.06 -9.82 -9.76
CA ILE A 190 10.18 -9.50 -8.87
C ILE A 190 9.96 -8.16 -8.17
N GLU A 191 9.43 -7.16 -8.89
CA GLU A 191 9.11 -5.87 -8.31
C GLU A 191 8.03 -5.98 -7.25
N VAL A 192 6.94 -6.70 -7.55
CA VAL A 192 5.85 -6.99 -6.61
C VAL A 192 6.41 -7.66 -5.34
N MET A 193 7.29 -8.65 -5.48
CA MET A 193 7.93 -9.29 -4.32
C MET A 193 8.76 -8.31 -3.47
N VAL A 194 9.59 -7.47 -4.12
CA VAL A 194 10.50 -6.53 -3.42
C VAL A 194 9.73 -5.41 -2.73
N LEU A 195 8.72 -4.84 -3.39
CA LEU A 195 7.88 -3.80 -2.80
C LEU A 195 7.00 -4.38 -1.70
N GLY A 196 6.37 -5.53 -1.94
CA GLY A 196 5.61 -6.27 -0.94
C GLY A 196 6.43 -6.61 0.30
N PHE A 197 7.69 -7.03 0.12
CA PHE A 197 8.62 -7.26 1.24
C PHE A 197 8.87 -5.99 2.07
N GLY A 198 8.95 -4.81 1.46
CA GLY A 198 9.03 -3.54 2.19
C GLY A 198 7.80 -3.28 3.04
N THR A 199 6.62 -3.39 2.42
CA THR A 199 5.31 -3.14 3.05
C THR A 199 5.07 -4.02 4.27
N VAL A 200 5.41 -5.30 4.19
CA VAL A 200 5.17 -6.26 5.29
C VAL A 200 6.39 -6.44 6.20
N GLY A 201 7.60 -6.27 5.66
CA GLY A 201 8.86 -6.43 6.38
C GLY A 201 9.09 -5.39 7.46
N VAL A 202 8.70 -4.13 7.22
CA VAL A 202 8.81 -3.05 8.22
C VAL A 202 8.00 -3.38 9.48
N PRO A 203 6.69 -3.70 9.40
CA PRO A 203 5.95 -4.14 10.58
C PRO A 203 6.41 -5.47 11.17
N PHE A 204 6.90 -6.40 10.35
CA PHE A 204 7.49 -7.65 10.86
C PHE A 204 8.69 -7.37 11.76
N LEU A 205 9.62 -6.51 11.32
CA LEU A 205 10.78 -6.11 12.12
C LEU A 205 10.34 -5.38 13.39
N TRP A 206 9.35 -4.48 13.28
CA TRP A 206 8.76 -3.83 14.45
C TRP A 206 8.24 -4.86 15.46
N CYS A 207 7.44 -5.83 15.02
CA CYS A 207 6.91 -6.89 15.87
C CYS A 207 8.02 -7.77 16.46
N ALA A 208 9.03 -8.11 15.67
CA ALA A 208 10.14 -8.93 16.12
C ALA A 208 10.95 -8.27 17.25
N ILE A 209 11.10 -6.95 17.20
CA ILE A 209 11.84 -6.17 18.20
C ILE A 209 10.96 -5.85 19.42
N THR A 210 9.73 -5.39 19.19
CA THR A 210 8.88 -4.82 20.26
C THR A 210 7.95 -5.82 20.91
N LYS A 211 7.63 -6.92 20.20
CA LYS A 211 6.56 -7.87 20.55
C LYS A 211 5.19 -7.19 20.77
N ASP A 212 5.00 -5.99 20.19
CA ASP A 212 3.78 -5.18 20.34
C ASP A 212 3.26 -4.77 18.97
N LEU A 213 2.56 -5.70 18.32
CA LEU A 213 1.82 -5.42 17.09
C LEU A 213 0.57 -6.29 17.01
N HIS A 214 -0.53 -5.69 16.57
CA HIS A 214 -1.78 -6.40 16.32
C HIS A 214 -2.06 -6.44 14.82
N ILE A 215 -2.62 -7.54 14.32
CA ILE A 215 -2.94 -7.72 12.89
C ILE A 215 -3.93 -6.65 12.37
N LEU A 216 -4.82 -6.13 13.23
CA LEU A 216 -5.68 -5.00 12.83
C LEU A 216 -4.88 -3.74 12.48
N THR A 217 -3.79 -3.44 13.22
CA THR A 217 -2.87 -2.35 12.84
C THR A 217 -2.25 -2.63 11.48
N MET A 218 -1.90 -3.88 11.20
CA MET A 218 -1.38 -4.30 9.89
C MET A 218 -2.37 -4.07 8.76
N TYR A 219 -3.64 -4.42 8.96
CA TYR A 219 -4.68 -4.20 7.95
C TYR A 219 -4.88 -2.72 7.69
N LEU A 220 -4.97 -1.89 8.72
CA LEU A 220 -5.09 -0.44 8.56
C LEU A 220 -3.86 0.16 7.86
N TRP A 221 -2.66 -0.30 8.21
CA TRP A 221 -1.42 0.06 7.52
C TRP A 221 -1.49 -0.26 6.02
N ILE A 222 -1.83 -1.50 5.66
CA ILE A 222 -1.94 -1.93 4.25
C ILE A 222 -3.00 -1.12 3.53
N VAL A 223 -4.17 -0.88 4.14
CA VAL A 223 -5.23 -0.04 3.55
C VAL A 223 -4.70 1.36 3.23
N PHE A 224 -4.04 2.03 4.18
CA PHE A 224 -3.52 3.36 3.94
C PHE A 224 -2.39 3.37 2.90
N ARG A 225 -1.57 2.32 2.87
CA ARG A 225 -0.50 2.15 1.88
C ARG A 225 -1.05 1.96 0.47
N LEU A 226 -2.10 1.14 0.30
CA LEU A 226 -2.80 0.93 -0.97
C LEU A 226 -3.46 2.23 -1.45
N PHE A 227 -4.15 2.93 -0.55
CA PHE A 227 -4.73 4.24 -0.86
C PHE A 227 -3.67 5.21 -1.36
N GLN A 228 -2.52 5.28 -0.68
CA GLN A 228 -1.43 6.15 -1.11
C GLN A 228 -0.90 5.76 -2.50
N ALA A 229 -0.63 4.48 -2.74
CA ALA A 229 -0.13 3.99 -4.03
C ALA A 229 -1.09 4.34 -5.16
N ILE A 230 -2.36 3.98 -5.01
CA ILE A 230 -3.39 4.16 -6.04
C ILE A 230 -3.62 5.66 -6.30
N ASP A 231 -3.60 6.49 -5.25
CA ASP A 231 -3.80 7.93 -5.39
C ASP A 231 -2.61 8.59 -6.10
N ALA A 232 -1.38 8.17 -5.81
CA ALA A 232 -0.18 8.63 -6.51
C ALA A 232 -0.16 8.23 -8.00
N HIS A 233 -0.84 7.14 -8.37
CA HIS A 233 -0.97 6.70 -9.76
C HIS A 233 -2.24 7.20 -10.45
N SER A 234 -3.12 7.91 -9.77
CA SER A 234 -4.46 8.24 -10.29
C SER A 234 -4.43 9.06 -11.60
N GLY A 235 -3.36 9.83 -11.82
CA GLY A 235 -3.24 10.76 -12.94
C GLY A 235 -4.12 12.00 -12.80
N TYR A 236 -4.61 12.27 -11.58
CA TYR A 236 -5.49 13.40 -11.26
C TYR A 236 -4.88 14.31 -10.20
N GLU A 237 -4.99 15.62 -10.45
CA GLU A 237 -4.60 16.67 -9.52
C GLU A 237 -5.81 17.55 -9.18
N PHE A 238 -6.31 17.43 -7.94
CA PHE A 238 -7.43 18.20 -7.44
C PHE A 238 -6.99 19.32 -6.50
N PRO A 239 -7.79 20.40 -6.37
CA PRO A 239 -7.57 21.43 -5.35
C PRO A 239 -7.51 20.92 -3.91
N TRP A 240 -7.98 19.69 -3.66
CA TRP A 240 -7.97 19.02 -2.35
C TRP A 240 -7.04 17.81 -2.28
N SER A 241 -6.14 17.62 -3.27
CA SER A 241 -5.06 16.64 -3.16
C SER A 241 -4.25 16.87 -1.88
N LEU A 242 -3.82 15.78 -1.22
CA LEU A 242 -3.24 15.85 0.12
C LEU A 242 -2.00 16.75 0.19
N HIS A 243 -1.21 16.82 -0.88
CA HIS A 243 0.00 17.65 -0.91
C HIS A 243 -0.29 19.15 -0.75
N HIS A 244 -1.52 19.62 -1.03
CA HIS A 244 -1.89 21.01 -0.81
C HIS A 244 -2.01 21.36 0.68
N PHE A 245 -2.25 20.36 1.53
CA PHE A 245 -2.34 20.51 2.99
C PHE A 245 -1.09 20.01 3.72
N LEU A 246 -0.40 19.02 3.14
CA LEU A 246 0.86 18.46 3.62
C LEU A 246 1.92 18.59 2.52
N PRO A 247 2.64 19.73 2.40
CA PRO A 247 3.52 20.03 1.27
C PRO A 247 4.68 19.06 1.03
N PHE A 248 5.02 18.25 2.03
CA PHE A 248 6.05 17.21 1.91
C PHE A 248 5.49 15.86 1.42
N TRP A 249 4.17 15.74 1.22
CA TRP A 249 3.54 14.57 0.63
C TRP A 249 3.77 14.55 -0.89
N ALA A 250 4.16 13.39 -1.41
CA ALA A 250 4.24 13.13 -2.84
C ALA A 250 2.87 12.65 -3.33
N GLY A 251 2.16 13.50 -4.06
CA GLY A 251 0.88 13.13 -4.67
C GLY A 251 1.05 12.64 -6.12
N ALA A 252 -0.07 12.62 -6.83
CA ALA A 252 -0.12 12.20 -8.23
C ALA A 252 0.76 13.07 -9.14
N GLU A 253 0.83 14.37 -8.90
CA GLU A 253 1.70 15.32 -9.60
C GLU A 253 3.19 14.95 -9.55
N HIS A 254 3.64 14.40 -8.42
CA HIS A 254 5.06 14.03 -8.25
C HIS A 254 5.37 12.75 -9.02
N HIS A 255 4.49 11.76 -8.90
CA HIS A 255 4.69 10.45 -9.50
C HIS A 255 4.32 10.41 -10.99
N ASP A 256 3.40 11.24 -11.45
CA ASP A 256 3.08 11.37 -12.87
C ASP A 256 4.31 11.89 -13.65
N VAL A 257 5.02 12.89 -13.13
CA VAL A 257 6.29 13.37 -13.70
C VAL A 257 7.37 12.28 -13.71
N HIS A 258 7.34 11.38 -12.71
CA HIS A 258 8.23 10.21 -12.68
C HIS A 258 7.96 9.26 -13.85
N HIS A 259 6.70 8.88 -14.07
CA HIS A 259 6.27 8.04 -15.20
C HIS A 259 6.45 8.71 -16.56
N GLU A 260 6.30 10.04 -16.64
CA GLU A 260 6.51 10.79 -17.88
C GLU A 260 7.98 10.76 -18.32
N ARG A 261 8.91 10.88 -17.36
CA ARG A 261 10.34 11.15 -17.62
C ARG A 261 11.26 9.97 -17.38
N PHE A 262 10.78 8.94 -16.67
CA PHE A 262 11.56 7.76 -16.30
C PHE A 262 12.83 8.07 -15.48
N ILE A 263 12.90 9.24 -14.83
CA ILE A 263 14.06 9.67 -14.04
C ILE A 263 13.66 10.68 -12.97
N GLY A 264 14.23 10.52 -11.77
CA GLY A 264 13.94 11.35 -10.60
C GLY A 264 12.58 11.09 -9.98
N ASN A 265 12.20 11.81 -8.93
CA ASN A 265 10.92 11.62 -8.22
C ASN A 265 10.69 10.16 -7.76
N TYR A 266 11.68 9.57 -7.08
CA TYR A 266 11.64 8.16 -6.67
C TYR A 266 10.86 7.91 -5.38
N ALA A 267 10.56 8.96 -4.61
CA ALA A 267 9.81 8.82 -3.36
C ALA A 267 8.36 8.38 -3.62
N SER A 268 7.82 7.55 -2.73
CA SER A 268 6.44 7.11 -2.82
C SER A 268 5.51 8.05 -2.06
N SER A 269 5.73 8.21 -0.75
CA SER A 269 4.82 8.96 0.13
C SER A 269 5.37 10.35 0.46
N PHE A 270 6.67 10.47 0.70
CA PHE A 270 7.25 11.71 1.21
C PHE A 270 8.40 12.24 0.33
N ARG A 271 8.29 13.50 -0.09
CA ARG A 271 9.23 14.17 -1.00
C ARG A 271 10.65 14.37 -0.41
N TRP A 272 10.86 14.10 0.88
CA TRP A 272 12.12 14.42 1.56
C TRP A 272 13.33 13.72 0.96
N TRP A 273 13.20 12.50 0.46
CA TRP A 273 14.34 11.75 -0.06
C TRP A 273 14.79 12.34 -1.38
N ASP A 274 13.83 12.66 -2.25
CA ASP A 274 14.11 13.35 -3.50
C ASP A 274 14.69 14.75 -3.28
N PHE A 275 14.16 15.48 -2.29
CA PHE A 275 14.67 16.79 -1.92
C PHE A 275 16.11 16.72 -1.38
N CYS A 276 16.38 15.84 -0.42
CA CYS A 276 17.68 15.70 0.25
C CYS A 276 18.77 15.22 -0.71
N LEU A 277 18.41 14.39 -1.69
CA LEU A 277 19.36 13.80 -2.64
C LEU A 277 19.36 14.50 -4.02
N ASP A 278 18.63 15.62 -4.14
CA ASP A 278 18.49 16.43 -5.36
C ASP A 278 18.03 15.61 -6.58
N THR A 279 17.15 14.62 -6.36
CA THR A 279 16.59 13.74 -7.40
C THR A 279 15.18 14.12 -7.83
N GLU A 280 14.64 15.26 -7.40
CA GLU A 280 13.37 15.77 -7.93
C GLU A 280 13.48 16.02 -9.45
N ALA A 281 12.50 15.58 -10.22
CA ALA A 281 12.36 15.80 -11.65
C ALA A 281 11.40 16.96 -11.95
N GLY A 282 11.22 17.27 -13.23
CA GLY A 282 10.33 18.35 -13.66
C GLY A 282 11.00 19.69 -13.98
N PRO A 283 10.25 20.63 -14.57
CA PRO A 283 10.76 21.95 -14.97
C PRO A 283 11.22 22.78 -13.77
N GLU A 284 10.47 22.73 -12.66
CA GLU A 284 10.78 23.49 -11.46
C GLU A 284 12.09 23.04 -10.80
N ALA A 285 12.27 21.72 -10.61
CA ALA A 285 13.51 21.18 -10.06
C ALA A 285 14.72 21.52 -10.96
N SER A 286 14.54 21.45 -12.29
CA SER A 286 15.56 21.83 -13.26
C SER A 286 15.93 23.31 -13.18
N LYS A 287 14.93 24.20 -13.02
CA LYS A 287 15.13 25.63 -12.79
C LYS A 287 15.89 25.90 -11.48
N ARG A 288 15.46 25.29 -10.37
CA ARG A 288 16.13 25.41 -9.06
C ARG A 288 17.60 24.98 -9.14
N ARG A 289 17.90 23.85 -9.77
CA ARG A 289 19.29 23.38 -9.97
C ARG A 289 20.11 24.35 -10.81
N ARG A 290 19.54 24.90 -11.89
CA ARG A 290 20.21 25.90 -12.74
C ARG A 290 20.54 27.17 -11.96
N GLU A 291 19.59 27.70 -11.19
CA GLU A 291 19.77 28.89 -10.37
C GLU A 291 20.84 28.68 -9.28
N ARG A 292 20.83 27.54 -8.59
CA ARG A 292 21.88 27.17 -7.61
C ARG A 292 23.26 27.12 -8.26
N LYS A 293 23.39 26.55 -9.47
CA LYS A 293 24.66 26.52 -10.22
C LYS A 293 25.14 27.92 -10.58
N ILE A 294 24.27 28.79 -11.08
CA ILE A 294 24.61 30.18 -11.41
C ILE A 294 25.04 30.95 -10.16
N ALA A 295 24.31 30.81 -9.06
CA ALA A 295 24.65 31.48 -7.80
C ALA A 295 26.01 31.01 -7.25
N LYS A 296 26.31 29.70 -7.35
CA LYS A 296 27.62 29.16 -6.95
C LYS A 296 28.74 29.70 -7.84
N ALA A 297 28.53 29.79 -9.14
CA ALA A 297 29.50 30.37 -10.08
C ALA A 297 29.79 31.84 -9.76
N LYS A 298 28.75 32.65 -9.46
CA LYS A 298 28.91 34.07 -9.08
C LYS A 298 29.67 34.27 -7.78
N LYS A 299 29.62 33.32 -6.83
CA LYS A 299 30.38 33.39 -5.56
C LYS A 299 31.83 32.92 -5.70
N ALA A 300 32.17 32.26 -6.80
CA ALA A 300 33.52 31.76 -7.08
C ALA A 300 34.35 32.76 -7.90
N VAL A 301 33.75 33.88 -8.30
CA VAL A 301 34.37 35.06 -8.93
C VAL A 301 34.50 36.13 -7.86
#